data_AF-A0A969BWB8-F1
#
_entry.id   AF-A0A969BWB8-F1
#
_cell.length_a   1.000
_cell.length_b   1.000
_cell.length_c   1.000
_cell.angle_alpha   90.00
_cell.angle_beta   90.00
_cell.angle_gamma   90.00
#
_symmetry.space_group_name_H-M   'P 1'
#
loop_
_entity.id
_entity.type
_entity.pdbx_description
1 polymer ?
#
loop_
_entity_poly.entity_id
_entity_poly.type
_entity_poly.pdbx_seq_one_letter_code
_entity_poly.pdbx_strand_id
1 'polypeptide(L)' 'GPIQAVLCQLLGTPLHEHWRWRIDAGSATGIDVYPATTIVRTINHVPRFL' A
#
# COMPACT_ATOMS: atom_id res chain seq x y z
N GLY A 1 -0.29 4.71 -9.67
CA GLY A 1 0.48 5.64 -8.83
C GLY A 1 1.59 4.90 -8.07
N PRO A 2 2.60 5.60 -7.54
CA PRO A 2 3.77 4.97 -6.93
C PRO A 2 3.44 4.00 -5.80
N ILE A 3 2.53 4.37 -4.89
CA ILE A 3 2.10 3.52 -3.77
C ILE A 3 1.45 2.22 -4.29
N GLN A 4 0.60 2.29 -5.32
CA GLN A 4 -0.06 1.12 -5.90
C GLN A 4 0.96 0.16 -6.54
N ALA A 5 2.01 0.69 -7.18
CA ALA A 5 3.08 -0.13 -7.76
C ALA A 5 3.87 -0.89 -6.69
N VAL A 6 4.19 -0.21 -5.57
CA VAL A 6 4.82 -0.85 -4.41
C VAL A 6 3.94 -1.96 -3.83
N LEU A 7 2.64 -1.70 -3.65
CA LEU A 7 1.70 -2.71 -3.16
C LEU A 7 1.57 -3.91 -4.11
N CYS A 8 1.52 -3.67 -5.43
CA CYS A 8 1.55 -4.73 -6.43
C CYS A 8 2.79 -5.62 -6.27
N GLN A 9 3.98 -5.01 -6.19
CA GLN A 9 5.23 -5.74 -6.04
C GLN A 9 5.30 -6.54 -4.73
N LEU A 10 4.92 -5.92 -3.61
CA LEU A 10 5.04 -6.55 -2.28
C LEU A 10 3.99 -7.65 -2.04
N LEU A 11 2.80 -7.51 -2.62
CA LEU A 11 1.66 -8.40 -2.38
C LEU A 11 1.39 -9.34 -3.55
N GLY A 12 2.31 -9.42 -4.52
CA GLY A 12 2.23 -10.34 -5.65
C GLY A 12 1.07 -10.07 -6.62
N THR A 13 0.53 -8.84 -6.62
CA THR A 13 -0.52 -8.45 -7.57
C THR A 13 0.13 -7.97 -8.86
N PRO A 14 -0.29 -8.44 -10.06
CA PRO A 14 0.26 -7.95 -11.32
C PRO A 14 0.18 -6.43 -11.43
N LEU A 15 1.21 -5.78 -11.98
CA LEU A 15 1.27 -4.32 -12.06
C LEU A 15 0.13 -3.71 -12.89
N HIS A 16 -0.36 -4.41 -13.91
CA HIS A 16 -1.51 -3.96 -14.72
C HIS A 16 -2.83 -4.00 -13.94
N GLU A 17 -2.87 -4.68 -12.78
CA GLU A 17 -3.99 -4.70 -11.84
C GLU A 17 -3.84 -3.67 -10.71
N HIS A 18 -2.95 -2.69 -10.84
CA HIS A 18 -2.75 -1.63 -9.82
C HIS A 18 -4.03 -0.87 -9.45
N TRP A 19 -5.04 -0.87 -10.33
CA TRP A 19 -6.35 -0.28 -10.11
C TRP A 19 -7.14 -0.93 -8.95
N ARG A 20 -6.76 -2.14 -8.52
CA ARG A 20 -7.34 -2.82 -7.34
C ARG A 20 -7.03 -2.09 -6.03
N TRP A 21 -5.97 -1.28 -6.00
CA TRP A 21 -5.54 -0.54 -4.82
C TRP A 21 -6.11 0.88 -4.84
N ARG A 22 -7.18 1.14 -4.08
CA ARG A 22 -7.64 2.51 -3.85
C ARG A 22 -6.70 3.22 -2.88
N ILE A 23 -6.23 4.41 -3.26
CA ILE A 23 -5.39 5.29 -2.44
C ILE A 23 -6.01 6.69 -2.45
N ASP A 24 -6.60 7.08 -1.32
CA ASP A 24 -7.22 8.38 -1.12
C ASP A 24 -6.17 9.45 -0.74
N ALA A 25 -6.47 10.70 -1.06
CA ALA A 25 -5.59 11.81 -0.73
C ALA A 25 -5.46 11.97 0.79
N GLY A 26 -4.23 12.20 1.27
CA GLY A 26 -3.93 12.34 2.70
C GLY A 26 -3.97 11.03 3.49
N SER A 27 -4.15 9.87 2.85
CA SER A 27 -4.08 8.59 3.53
C SER A 27 -2.65 8.15 3.85
N ALA A 28 -2.52 7.29 4.85
CA ALA A 28 -1.30 6.65 5.26
C ALA A 28 -1.34 5.15 4.90
N THR A 29 -0.24 4.65 4.34
CA THR A 29 0.01 3.22 4.11
C THR A 29 1.28 2.85 4.87
N GLY A 30 1.19 1.86 5.76
CA GLY A 30 2.28 1.43 6.63
C GLY A 30 2.69 0.00 6.32
N ILE A 31 3.97 -0.19 6.00
CA ILE A 31 4.56 -1.48 5.66
C ILE A 31 5.88 -1.62 6.41
N ASP A 32 6.06 -2.72 7.12
CA ASP A 32 7.33 -3.09 7.71
C ASP A 32 8.07 -4.04 6.75
N VAL A 33 9.30 -3.68 6.39
CA VAL A 33 10.12 -4.43 5.44
C VAL A 33 11.23 -5.14 6.20
N TYR A 34 11.21 -6.47 6.17
CA TYR A 34 12.25 -7.33 6.73
C TYR A 34 13.02 -8.05 5.61
N PRO A 35 14.22 -8.56 5.87
CA PRO A 35 15.03 -9.24 4.84
C PRO A 35 14.32 -10.40 4.12
N ALA A 36 13.44 -11.12 4.82
CA ALA A 36 12.75 -12.31 4.30
C ALA A 36 11.30 -12.05 3.87
N THR A 37 10.65 -11.00 4.36
CA THR A 37 9.22 -10.77 4.14
C THR A 37 8.82 -9.33 4.46
N THR A 38 7.60 -8.96 4.09
CA THR A 38 6.98 -7.69 4.45
C THR A 38 5.71 -7.91 5.25
N ILE A 39 5.47 -7.06 6.25
CA ILE A 39 4.23 -7.05 7.03
C ILE A 39 3.45 -5.78 6.67
N VAL A 40 2.23 -5.95 6.19
CA VAL A 40 1.30 -4.84 5.96
C VAL A 40 0.65 -4.47 7.29
N ARG A 41 0.89 -3.25 7.77
CA ARG A 41 0.23 -2.72 8.97
C ARG A 41 -1.10 -2.05 8.65
N THR A 42 -1.10 -1.24 7.60
CA THR A 42 -2.29 -0.52 7.15
C THR A 42 -2.15 -0.13 5.69
N ILE A 43 -3.27 -0.13 4.95
CA ILE A 43 -3.34 0.36 3.58
C ILE A 43 -4.44 1.42 3.54
N ASN A 44 -4.12 2.57 2.97
CA ASN A 44 -5.10 3.62 2.69
C ASN A 44 -5.90 4.11 3.92
N HIS A 45 -5.25 4.19 5.08
CA HIS A 45 -5.89 4.74 6.27
C HIS A 45 -5.90 6.26 6.20
N VAL A 46 -7.07 6.87 6.03
CA VAL A 46 -7.22 8.33 6.10
C VAL A 46 -7.28 8.74 7.57
N PRO A 47 -6.25 9.41 8.11
CA PRO A 47 -6.28 9.86 9.50
C PRO A 47 -7.40 10.88 9.67
N ARG A 48 -8.18 10.74 10.75
CA ARG A 48 -9.09 11.81 11.15
C ARG A 48 -8.28 12.81 11.96
N PHE A 49 -8.02 13.98 11.36
CA PHE A 49 -7.56 15.12 12.15
C PHE A 49 -8.75 15.62 12.97
N LEU A 50 -8.61 15.59 14.30
CA LEU A 50 -9.50 16.29 15.24
C LEU A 50 -9.13 17.77 15.27
#